data_AF-A0A630SY71-F1
#
_entry.id   AF-A0A630SY71-F1
#
_cell.length_a   1.000
_cell.length_b   1.000
_cell.length_c   1.000
_cell.angle_alpha   90.00
_cell.angle_beta   90.00
_cell.angle_gamma   90.00
#
_symmetry.space_group_name_H-M   'P 1'
#
loop_
_entity.id
_entity.type
_entity.pdbx_description
1 polymer ?
#
loop_
_entity_poly.entity_id
_entity_poly.type
_entity_poly.pdbx_seq_one_letter_code
_entity_poly.pdbx_strand_id
1 'polypeptide(L)' 'MCIIFTLLLFNQNNTVYLHVITNSFSP' A
#
# COMPACT_ATOMS: atom_id res chain seq x y z
N MET A 1 0.31 18.27 0.93
CA MET A 1 1.30 17.21 0.57
C MET A 1 0.65 15.87 0.84
N CYS A 2 0.92 14.80 0.07
CA CYS A 2 0.38 13.48 0.36
C CYS A 2 1.52 12.50 0.63
N ILE A 3 1.30 11.55 1.53
CA ILE A 3 2.22 10.43 1.77
C ILE A 3 1.50 9.15 1.36
N ILE A 4 2.18 8.31 0.60
CA ILE A 4 1.67 7.02 0.12
C ILE A 4 2.51 5.93 0.77
N PHE A 5 1.83 4.99 1.44
CA PHE A 5 2.43 3.78 1.97
C PHE A 5 1.92 2.58 1.20
N THR A 6 2.84 1.69 0.81
CA THR A 6 2.52 0.48 0.06
C THR A 6 3.00 -0.74 0.84
N LEU A 7 2.10 -1.68 1.10
CA LEU A 7 2.43 -3.00 1.65
C LEU A 7 2.25 -4.06 0.56
N LEU A 8 3.28 -4.88 0.39
CA LEU A 8 3.29 -6.03 -0.51
C LEU A 8 3.39 -7.32 0.31
N LEU A 9 2.41 -8.20 0.17
CA LEU A 9 2.41 -9.52 0.79
C LEU A 9 2.54 -10.57 -0.31
N PHE A 10 3.57 -11.39 -0.21
CA PHE A 10 3.82 -12.51 -1.11
C PHE A 10 3.35 -13.79 -0.41
N ASN A 11 2.43 -14.53 -1.04
CA ASN A 11 2.08 -15.86 -0.56
C ASN A 11 2.89 -16.94 -1.30
N GLN A 12 2.89 -18.14 -0.74
CA GLN A 12 3.57 -19.30 -1.31
C GLN A 12 2.96 -19.79 -2.64
N ASN A 13 1.73 -19.39 -2.95
CA ASN A 13 1.01 -19.71 -4.19
C ASN A 13 1.20 -18.62 -5.28
N ASN A 14 2.26 -17.81 -5.18
CA ASN A 14 2.57 -16.70 -6.10
C ASN A 14 1.47 -15.64 -6.24
N THR A 15 0.55 -15.57 -5.29
CA THR A 15 -0.42 -14.49 -5.19
C THR A 15 0.25 -13.31 -4.49
N VAL A 16 0.12 -12.12 -5.08
CA VAL A 16 0.63 -10.88 -4.54
C VAL A 16 -0.56 -10.04 -4.06
N TYR A 17 -0.58 -9.70 -2.79
CA TYR A 17 -1.54 -8.74 -2.25
C TYR A 17 -0.88 -7.37 -2.15
N LEU A 18 -1.50 -6.39 -2.80
CA LEU A 18 -1.10 -5.00 -2.78
C LEU A 18 -2.09 -4.22 -1.91
N HIS A 19 -1.59 -3.63 -0.82
CA HIS A 19 -2.37 -2.75 0.03
C HIS A 19 -1.79 -1.34 -0.01
N VAL A 20 -2.57 -0.40 -0.54
CA VAL A 20 -2.17 1.00 -0.71
C VAL A 20 -2.90 1.85 0.33
N ILE A 21 -2.14 2.52 1.19
CA ILE A 21 -2.65 3.45 2.19
C ILE A 21 -2.22 4.85 1.75
N THR A 22 -3.19 5.74 1.54
CA THR A 22 -2.93 7.13 1.18
C THR A 22 -3.30 8.02 2.36
N ASN A 23 -2.39 8.88 2.77
CA ASN A 23 -2.69 9.97 3.70
C ASN A 23 -2.65 11.29 2.92
N SER A 24 -3.82 11.86 2.72
CA SER A 24 -3.97 13.22 2.21
C SER A 24 -3.94 14.18 3.39
N PHE A 25 -2.88 14.97 3.51
CA PHE A 25 -2.89 16.12 4.40
C PHE A 25 -3.74 17.21 3.73
N SER A 26 -4.88 17.57 4.35
CA SER A 26 -5.55 18.82 4.00
C SER A 26 -4.68 19.99 4.45
N PRO A 27 -4.73 21.16 3.76
CA PRO A 27 -4.05 22.36 4.22
C PRO A 27 -4.45 22.77 5.64
#